data_AF-A0A0R3SVR6-F1
#
_entry.id   AF-A0A0R3SVR6-F1
#
_cell.length_a   1.000
_cell.length_b   1.000
_cell.length_c   1.000
_cell.angle_alpha   90.00
_cell.angle_beta   90.00
_cell.angle_gamma   90.00
#
_symmetry.space_group_name_H-M   'P 1'
#
loop_
_entity.id
_entity.type
_entity.pdbx_description
1 polymer ?
#
loop_
_entity_poly.entity_id
_entity_poly.type
_entity_poly.pdbx_seq_one_letter_code
_entity_poly.pdbx_strand_id
1 'polypeptide(L)' 'MNKLEIINPDTISECFSRFRGMRVRRKRPDIFINTKEGEEVGAHLIVLSASFPVFRKHLSGNDVVHFRLSRFLHQ' A
#
# COMPACT_ATOMS: atom_id res chain seq x y z
N MET A 1 -6.51 6.07 20.09
CA MET A 1 -5.90 6.22 18.75
C MET A 1 -7.01 6.71 17.81
N ASN A 2 -6.93 7.95 17.33
CA ASN A 2 -7.97 8.52 16.47
C ASN A 2 -7.87 7.85 15.09
N LYS A 3 -8.94 7.20 14.66
CA LYS A 3 -8.99 6.48 13.39
C LYS A 3 -9.20 7.49 12.26
N LEU A 4 -8.15 7.79 11.50
CA LEU A 4 -8.27 8.55 10.25
C LEU A 4 -8.87 7.63 9.18
N GLU A 5 -10.15 7.80 8.89
CA GLU A 5 -10.82 7.16 7.76
C GLU A 5 -10.81 8.10 6.56
N ILE A 6 -10.12 7.70 5.48
CA ILE A 6 -10.18 8.40 4.20
C ILE A 6 -11.27 7.69 3.38
N ILE A 7 -12.39 8.36 3.18
CA ILE A 7 -13.58 7.79 2.51
C ILE A 7 -13.75 8.25 1.05
N ASN A 8 -12.99 9.25 0.58
CA ASN A 8 -13.12 9.79 -0.77
C ASN A 8 -12.36 8.92 -1.81
N PRO A 9 -13.05 8.24 -2.75
CA PRO A 9 -12.44 7.40 -3.79
C PRO A 9 -11.38 8.12 -4.64
N ASP A 10 -11.61 9.39 -4.95
CA ASP A 10 -10.70 10.16 -5.82
C ASP A 10 -9.38 10.44 -5.12
N THR A 11 -9.44 10.80 -3.83
CA THR A 11 -8.26 11.01 -2.99
C THR A 11 -7.44 9.72 -2.87
N ILE A 12 -8.11 8.57 -2.79
CA ILE A 12 -7.48 7.25 -2.70
C ILE A 12 -6.77 6.91 -4.02
N SER A 13 -7.46 7.12 -5.15
CA SER A 13 -6.90 6.91 -6.49
C SER A 13 -5.66 7.78 -6.73
N GLU A 14 -5.74 9.07 -6.39
CA GLU A 14 -4.61 9.99 -6.50
C GLU A 14 -3.42 9.54 -5.63
N CYS A 15 -3.69 9.11 -4.40
CA CYS A 15 -2.67 8.57 -3.49
C CYS A 15 -1.95 7.36 -4.10
N PHE A 16 -2.69 6.37 -4.61
CA PHE A 16 -2.11 5.20 -5.27
C PHE A 16 -1.34 5.56 -6.55
N SER A 17 -1.82 6.54 -7.32
CA SER A 17 -1.10 7.04 -8.49
C SER A 17 0.28 7.62 -8.12
N ARG A 18 0.35 8.38 -7.02
CA ARG A 18 1.62 8.90 -6.49
C ARG A 18 2.57 7.77 -6.07
N PHE A 19 2.09 6.77 -5.33
CA PHE A 19 2.89 5.61 -4.96
C PHE A 19 3.37 4.81 -6.17
N ARG A 20 2.52 4.62 -7.19
CA ARG A 20 2.92 4.01 -8.47
C ARG A 20 4.07 4.79 -9.11
N GLY A 21 3.97 6.12 -9.15
CA GLY A 21 5.04 6.98 -9.66
C GLY A 21 6.33 6.87 -8.85
N MET A 22 6.24 6.77 -7.53
CA MET A 22 7.38 6.53 -6.66
C MET A 22 8.05 5.18 -6.94
N ARG A 23 7.26 4.12 -7.10
CA ARG A 23 7.77 2.77 -7.41
C ARG A 23 8.53 2.75 -8.74
N VAL A 24 7.95 3.31 -9.81
CA VAL A 24 8.59 3.39 -11.13
C VAL A 24 9.92 4.15 -11.08
N ARG A 25 9.98 5.23 -10.29
CA ARG A 25 11.17 6.03 -10.08
C ARG A 25 12.11 5.47 -9.00
N ARG A 26 11.81 4.28 -8.44
CA ARG A 26 12.54 3.65 -7.33
C ARG A 26 12.76 4.58 -6.12
N LYS A 27 11.79 5.45 -5.84
CA LYS A 27 11.86 6.43 -4.75
C LYS A 27 11.41 5.82 -3.43
N ARG A 28 12.35 5.75 -2.47
CA ARG A 28 12.12 5.31 -1.09
C ARG A 28 11.35 3.99 -0.97
N PRO A 29 11.73 2.91 -1.70
CA PRO A 29 11.20 1.59 -1.39
C PRO A 29 11.62 1.21 0.04
N ASP A 30 10.71 0.62 0.79
CA ASP A 30 10.93 0.12 2.15
C ASP A 30 10.99 -1.42 2.17
N ILE A 31 10.69 -2.07 1.04
CA ILE A 31 10.82 -3.50 0.82
C ILE A 31 11.27 -3.80 -0.61
N PHE A 32 12.08 -4.85 -0.75
CA PHE A 32 12.50 -5.43 -2.02
C PHE A 32 12.04 -6.89 -2.10
N ILE A 33 11.44 -7.27 -3.22
CA ILE A 33 10.89 -8.60 -3.44
C ILE A 33 11.65 -9.25 -4.58
N ASN A 34 12.26 -10.40 -4.31
CA ASN A 34 12.89 -11.23 -5.33
C ASN A 34 11.82 -12.03 -6.06
N THR A 35 11.79 -11.93 -7.39
CA THR A 35 10.94 -12.76 -8.24
C THR A 35 11.61 -14.10 -8.49
N LYS A 36 10.85 -15.08 -9.01
CA LYS A 36 11.38 -16.40 -9.34
C LYS A 36 12.40 -16.33 -10.48
N GLU A 37 12.32 -15.29 -11.29
CA GLU A 37 13.19 -14.99 -12.42
C GLU A 37 14.51 -14.33 -11.97
N GLY A 38 14.70 -14.09 -10.67
CA GLY A 38 15.89 -13.44 -10.12
C GLY A 38 15.89 -11.92 -10.22
N GLU A 39 14.76 -11.32 -10.61
CA GLU A 39 14.60 -9.87 -10.61
C GLU A 39 14.24 -9.36 -9.21
N GLU A 40 14.81 -8.22 -8.82
CA GLU A 40 14.44 -7.55 -7.58
C GLU A 40 13.48 -6.39 -7.84
N VAL A 41 12.32 -6.41 -7.17
CA VAL A 41 11.29 -5.38 -7.29
C VAL A 41 11.15 -4.61 -5.98
N GLY A 42 11.56 -3.35 -5.98
CA GLY A 42 11.29 -2.41 -4.88
C GLY A 42 9.81 -2.01 -4.81
N ALA A 43 9.26 -1.95 -3.61
CA ALA A 43 7.86 -1.60 -3.34
C ALA A 43 7.71 -0.79 -2.04
N HIS A 44 6.47 -0.40 -1.76
CA HIS A 44 6.06 0.28 -0.52
C HIS A 44 5.18 -0.66 0.31
N LEU A 45 5.62 -0.99 1.52
CA LEU A 45 5.04 -2.00 2.40
C LEU A 45 3.62 -1.62 2.83
N ILE A 46 3.36 -0.33 3.02
CA ILE A 46 2.02 0.20 3.32
C ILE A 46 1.02 -0.08 2.18
N VAL A 47 1.47 0.05 0.93
CA VAL A 47 0.64 -0.22 -0.27
C VAL A 47 0.39 -1.71 -0.40
N LEU A 48 1.41 -2.54 -0.19
CA LEU A 48 1.25 -4.00 -0.19
C LEU A 48 0.30 -4.46 0.91
N SER A 49 0.42 -3.90 2.12
CA SER A 49 -0.40 -4.27 3.28
C SER A 49 -1.87 -3.85 3.17
N ALA A 50 -2.16 -2.83 2.36
CA ALA A 50 -3.52 -2.43 2.02
C ALA A 50 -4.22 -3.49 1.14
N SER A 51 -3.49 -4.07 0.18
CA SER A 51 -4.04 -5.05 -0.78
C SER A 51 -3.92 -6.51 -0.30
N PHE A 52 -2.87 -6.82 0.45
CA PHE A 52 -2.47 -8.19 0.81
C PHE A 52 -2.23 -8.31 2.32
N PRO A 53 -3.15 -8.93 3.07
CA PRO A 53 -3.06 -9.03 4.53
C PRO A 53 -1.76 -9.67 5.05
N VAL A 54 -1.14 -10.56 4.27
CA VAL A 54 0.12 -11.24 4.62
C VAL A 54 1.27 -10.27 4.93
N PHE A 55 1.26 -9.08 4.35
CA PHE A 55 2.30 -8.08 4.57
C PHE A 55 2.09 -7.24 5.84
N ARG A 56 0.89 -7.26 6.43
CA ARG A 56 0.59 -6.47 7.65
C ARG A 56 1.46 -6.85 8.84
N LYS A 57 1.94 -8.10 8.91
CA LYS A 57 2.86 -8.57 9.96
C LYS A 57 4.22 -7.85 9.96
N HIS A 58 4.55 -7.18 8.85
CA HIS A 58 5.80 -6.44 8.70
C HIS A 58 5.63 -4.93 8.99
N LEU A 59 4.39 -4.45 9.18
CA LEU A 59 4.14 -3.08 9.61
C LEU A 59 4.51 -2.92 11.08
N SER A 60 5.13 -1.81 11.45
CA SER A 60 5.23 -1.43 12.86
C SER A 60 3.85 -0.99 13.36
N GLY A 61 3.61 -1.03 14.68
CA GLY A 61 2.33 -0.61 15.26
C GLY A 61 1.92 0.82 14.89
N ASN A 62 2.88 1.68 14.55
CA ASN A 62 2.65 3.06 14.12
C ASN A 62 2.32 3.21 12.62
N ASP A 63 2.60 2.19 11.81
CA ASP A 63 2.36 2.20 10.35
C ASP A 63 0.96 1.69 9.97
N VAL A 64 0.21 1.16 10.95
CA VAL A 64 -1.11 0.57 10.73
C VAL A 64 -2.16 1.68 10.62
N VAL A 65 -2.33 2.22 9.41
CA VAL A 65 -3.51 3.02 9.07
C VAL A 65 -4.66 2.06 8.79
N HIS A 66 -5.69 2.07 9.66
CA HIS A 66 -6.92 1.31 9.44
C HIS A 66 -7.76 1.91 8.33
N PHE A 67 -7.40 1.57 7.09
CA PHE A 67 -8.16 1.96 5.92
C PHE A 67 -9.30 0.97 5.68
N ARG A 68 -10.56 1.42 5.83
CA ARG A 68 -11.72 0.70 5.28
C ARG A 68 -11.81 1.11 3.81
N LEU A 69 -11.22 0.30 2.91
CA LEU A 69 -11.70 0.28 1.53
C LEU A 69 -13.16 -0.15 1.65
N SER A 70 -14.09 0.77 1.40
CA SER A 70 -15.45 0.39 1.07
C SER A 70 -15.31 -0.64 -0.03
N ARG A 71 -15.49 -1.92 0.31
CA ARG A 71 -15.65 -2.97 -0.70
C ARG A 71 -16.74 -2.41 -1.59
N PHE A 72 -16.43 -2.15 -2.86
CA PHE A 72 -17.46 -1.96 -3.85
C PHE A 72 -18.42 -3.14 -3.68
N LEU A 73 -19.55 -2.88 -3.01
CA LEU A 73 -20.72 -3.73 -3.09
C LEU A 73 -21.18 -3.49 -4.51
N HIS A 74 -20.69 -4.34 -5.42
CA HIS A 74 -21.38 -4.54 -6.68
C HIS A 74 -22.82 -4.88 -6.33
N GLN A 75 -23.72 -3.94 -6.61
CA GLN A 75 -25.09 -4.27 -6.97
C GLN A 75 -25.10 -4.78 -8.41
#